data_AF-A0A4S2T8Z1-F1
#
_entry.id   AF-A0A4S2T8Z1-F1
#
_cell.length_a   1.000
_cell.length_b   1.000
_cell.length_c   1.000
_cell.angle_alpha   90.00
_cell.angle_beta   90.00
_cell.angle_gamma   90.00
#
_symmetry.space_group_name_H-M   'P 1'
#
loop_
_entity.id
_entity.type
_entity.pdbx_description
1 polymer ?
#
loop_
_entity_poly.entity_id
_entity_poly.type
_entity_poly.pdbx_seq_one_letter_code
_entity_poly.pdbx_strand_id
1 'polypeptide(L)'
;MAQLGCAQEYRAVIHWRGGSLPFTSPSGSSLTSVRWTRTINDLSEATITIAKGTAGADCCGKLGQIEPYVHELTIYRDSELVWQGPVLRVTEKRTAFVVEARDVVEWLGRTNNTTLLRYVSTNPADSMHQGPIQEIAETIIRLNLEGGLFASSPDWPRMLDYITRQDDPTVARFEKDGSADTNVWIVPILQILDDELVPRGLEYTTVGRALLLGRPQTVSDPAQARLGLDSFTGDIEIVRDGAAAASLVWVTNQNDQEIANTQYGVSGVVSAAYGRLDTLIRTQAEGLTAYDLWQIARGTYPGRNPVPTSLRVPDGARLAVTAPVTMRQLVAGVRIDVAAPEMCMAVTQPYRLSDVEVEWSDTGEDVGISLVPIGYPFTSPPP
;
A
#
# COMPACT_ATOMS: atom_id res chain seq x y z
N MET A 1 -10.63 26.00 -3.38
CA MET A 1 -10.00 24.80 -2.79
C MET A 1 -9.97 23.73 -3.86
N ALA A 2 -8.96 22.88 -3.86
CA ALA A 2 -8.93 21.76 -4.81
C ALA A 2 -10.05 20.76 -4.46
N GLN A 3 -10.68 20.18 -5.47
CA GLN A 3 -11.81 19.25 -5.34
C GLN A 3 -11.56 18.01 -6.18
N LEU A 4 -12.27 16.93 -5.88
CA LEU A 4 -12.15 15.66 -6.60
C LEU A 4 -12.56 15.83 -8.07
N GLY A 5 -13.67 16.53 -8.28
CA GLY A 5 -14.29 16.74 -9.59
C GLY A 5 -14.79 15.44 -10.21
N CYS A 6 -15.44 15.56 -11.37
CA CYS A 6 -15.71 14.41 -12.24
C CYS A 6 -14.56 14.24 -13.22
N ALA A 7 -14.14 13.00 -13.49
CA ALA A 7 -13.34 12.72 -14.67
C ALA A 7 -14.12 13.12 -15.94
N GLN A 8 -13.47 13.83 -16.86
CA GLN A 8 -14.01 14.09 -18.19
C GLN A 8 -13.78 12.88 -19.09
N GLU A 9 -12.64 12.22 -18.94
CA GLU A 9 -12.30 11.02 -19.69
C GLU A 9 -11.40 10.07 -18.90
N TYR A 10 -11.54 8.77 -19.20
CA TYR A 10 -10.52 7.79 -18.88
C TYR A 10 -9.85 7.33 -20.16
N ARG A 11 -8.52 7.21 -20.12
CA ARG A 11 -7.74 6.65 -21.21
C ARG A 11 -6.87 5.52 -20.70
N ALA A 12 -6.98 4.37 -21.36
CA ALA A 12 -6.07 3.26 -21.18
C ALA A 12 -5.03 3.24 -22.30
N VAL A 13 -3.78 2.97 -21.95
CA VAL A 13 -2.69 2.78 -22.90
C VAL A 13 -1.94 1.52 -22.50
N ILE A 14 -1.75 0.62 -23.45
CA ILE A 14 -0.87 -0.54 -23.29
C ILE A 14 0.51 -0.11 -23.77
N HIS A 15 1.50 -0.23 -22.89
CA HIS A 15 2.90 0.04 -23.18
C HIS A 15 3.68 -1.27 -23.26
N TRP A 16 4.83 -1.23 -23.91
CA TRP A 16 5.88 -2.20 -23.61
C TRP A 16 6.36 -2.02 -22.16
N ARG A 17 6.91 -3.09 -21.58
CA ARG A 17 7.50 -3.09 -20.25
C ARG A 17 8.37 -1.87 -19.98
N GLY A 18 8.26 -1.32 -18.77
CA GLY A 18 8.92 -0.09 -18.36
C GLY A 18 8.15 1.18 -18.73
N GLY A 19 6.92 1.04 -19.22
CA GLY A 19 5.94 2.11 -19.29
C GLY A 19 6.21 3.24 -20.30
N SER A 20 7.26 3.12 -21.13
CA SER A 20 7.75 4.26 -21.94
C SER A 20 7.35 4.24 -23.40
N LEU A 21 7.14 3.07 -24.00
CA LEU A 21 6.85 2.93 -25.44
C LEU A 21 5.40 2.45 -25.62
N PRO A 22 4.48 3.29 -26.13
CA PRO A 22 3.10 2.88 -26.37
C PRO A 22 3.05 1.76 -27.41
N PHE A 23 2.33 0.68 -27.10
CA PHE A 23 2.07 -0.44 -28.00
C PHE A 23 0.72 -0.26 -28.71
N THR A 24 -0.35 -0.09 -27.92
CA THR A 24 -1.70 0.19 -28.43
C THR A 24 -2.50 0.96 -27.39
N SER A 25 -3.54 1.66 -27.84
CA SER A 25 -4.50 2.32 -26.95
C SER A 25 -5.90 2.06 -27.51
N PRO A 26 -6.84 1.56 -26.70
CA PRO A 26 -8.24 1.50 -27.09
C PRO A 26 -8.72 2.92 -27.45
N SER A 27 -9.56 3.05 -28.47
CA SER A 27 -10.23 4.33 -28.72
C SER A 27 -11.12 4.68 -27.52
N GLY A 28 -11.29 5.98 -27.24
CA GLY A 28 -12.12 6.43 -26.10
C GLY A 28 -13.54 5.87 -26.12
N SER A 29 -14.11 5.64 -27.31
CA SER A 29 -15.45 5.04 -27.48
C SER A 29 -15.50 3.51 -27.33
N SER A 30 -14.35 2.84 -27.28
CA SER A 30 -14.26 1.39 -27.10
C SER A 30 -13.97 0.99 -25.66
N LEU A 31 -13.39 1.88 -24.84
CA LEU A 31 -13.18 1.64 -23.43
C LEU A 31 -14.51 1.82 -22.68
N THR A 32 -15.10 0.73 -22.19
CA THR A 32 -16.43 0.76 -21.57
C THR A 32 -16.41 0.69 -20.06
N SER A 33 -15.31 0.22 -19.48
CA SER A 33 -15.15 0.17 -18.03
C SER A 33 -13.68 0.19 -17.64
N VAL A 34 -13.38 0.89 -16.55
CA VAL A 34 -12.08 0.94 -15.88
C VAL A 34 -12.31 0.70 -14.40
N ARG A 35 -11.52 -0.17 -13.80
CA ARG A 35 -11.43 -0.35 -12.35
C ARG A 35 -9.97 -0.36 -11.94
N TRP A 36 -9.62 0.32 -10.87
CA TRP A 36 -8.31 0.21 -10.24
C TRP A 36 -8.39 0.46 -8.75
N THR A 37 -7.43 -0.07 -8.02
CA THR A 37 -7.32 0.07 -6.57
C THR A 37 -5.99 0.73 -6.19
N ARG A 38 -5.84 1.18 -4.95
CA ARG A 38 -4.54 1.42 -4.30
C ARG A 38 -4.71 0.99 -2.86
N THR A 39 -3.89 0.08 -2.41
CA THR A 39 -3.93 -0.41 -1.03
C THR A 39 -2.57 -0.23 -0.40
N ILE A 40 -2.55 0.11 0.89
CA ILE A 40 -1.32 0.19 1.66
C ILE A 40 -0.78 -1.21 1.94
N ASN A 41 0.51 -1.42 1.71
CA ASN A 41 1.21 -2.70 1.95
C ASN A 41 0.57 -3.88 1.23
N ASP A 42 0.04 -3.65 0.03
CA ASP A 42 -0.51 -4.71 -0.82
C ASP A 42 -0.33 -4.34 -2.30
N LEU A 43 -0.55 -5.32 -3.16
CA LEU A 43 -0.59 -5.17 -4.60
C LEU A 43 -1.86 -4.45 -5.02
N SER A 44 -1.71 -3.34 -5.73
CA SER A 44 -2.83 -2.72 -6.42
C SER A 44 -3.17 -3.50 -7.70
N GLU A 45 -4.47 -3.68 -7.94
CA GLU A 45 -5.00 -4.34 -9.13
C GLU A 45 -5.77 -3.35 -10.02
N ALA A 46 -5.72 -3.56 -11.33
CA ALA A 46 -6.53 -2.85 -12.30
C ALA A 46 -7.12 -3.77 -13.37
N THR A 47 -8.32 -3.41 -13.81
CA THR A 47 -9.05 -4.07 -14.89
C THR A 47 -9.62 -3.05 -15.84
N ILE A 48 -9.48 -3.28 -17.15
CA ILE A 48 -10.19 -2.52 -18.17
C ILE A 48 -11.01 -3.44 -19.07
N THR A 49 -12.15 -2.95 -19.53
CA THR A 49 -12.99 -3.65 -20.51
C THR A 49 -13.12 -2.83 -21.78
N ILE A 50 -12.88 -3.47 -22.92
CA ILE A 50 -12.92 -2.87 -24.25
C ILE A 50 -14.02 -3.56 -25.07
N ALA A 51 -14.97 -2.79 -25.60
CA ALA A 51 -16.00 -3.28 -26.51
C ALA A 51 -15.42 -3.52 -27.92
N LYS A 52 -15.44 -4.77 -28.36
CA LYS A 52 -14.88 -5.15 -29.67
C LYS A 52 -15.68 -4.59 -30.84
N GLY A 53 -16.99 -4.39 -30.66
CA GLY A 53 -17.88 -3.86 -31.69
C GLY A 53 -17.53 -2.44 -32.14
N THR A 54 -16.90 -1.65 -31.27
CA THR A 54 -16.54 -0.24 -31.52
C THR A 54 -15.03 -0.02 -31.70
N ALA A 55 -14.18 -0.99 -31.31
CA ALA A 55 -12.72 -0.90 -31.46
C ALA A 55 -12.25 -0.94 -32.93
N GLY A 56 -13.02 -1.56 -33.83
CA GLY A 56 -12.62 -1.78 -35.23
C GLY A 56 -11.62 -2.94 -35.40
N ALA A 57 -11.47 -3.43 -36.63
CA ALA A 57 -10.69 -4.64 -36.93
C ALA A 57 -9.20 -4.50 -36.60
N ASP A 58 -8.59 -3.36 -36.95
CA ASP A 58 -7.16 -3.11 -36.72
C ASP A 58 -6.82 -3.01 -35.23
N CYS A 59 -7.66 -2.36 -34.43
CA CYS A 59 -7.49 -2.32 -32.97
C CYS A 59 -7.62 -3.72 -32.39
N CYS A 60 -8.65 -4.47 -32.79
CA CYS A 60 -8.85 -5.85 -32.34
C CYS A 60 -7.65 -6.76 -32.65
N GLY A 61 -7.03 -6.61 -33.82
CA GLY A 61 -5.82 -7.34 -34.19
C GLY A 61 -4.61 -7.02 -33.32
N LYS A 62 -4.48 -5.77 -32.84
CA LYS A 62 -3.44 -5.38 -31.86
C LYS A 62 -3.75 -5.84 -30.44
N LEU A 63 -5.02 -5.81 -30.03
CA LEU A 63 -5.42 -6.31 -28.71
C LEU A 63 -5.08 -7.79 -28.54
N GLY A 64 -5.27 -8.60 -29.60
CA GLY A 64 -4.88 -10.02 -29.61
C GLY A 64 -3.37 -10.28 -29.53
N GLN A 65 -2.53 -9.26 -29.61
CA GLN A 65 -1.06 -9.35 -29.47
C GLN A 65 -0.55 -8.87 -28.10
N ILE A 66 -1.46 -8.53 -27.18
CA ILE A 66 -1.08 -8.16 -25.83
C ILE A 66 -0.62 -9.40 -25.07
N GLU A 67 0.69 -9.49 -24.88
CA GLU A 67 1.35 -10.53 -24.10
C GLU A 67 1.53 -10.11 -22.62
N PRO A 68 1.08 -10.93 -21.65
CA PRO A 68 1.35 -10.73 -20.22
C PRO A 68 2.84 -10.61 -19.90
N TYR A 69 3.19 -9.76 -18.92
CA TYR A 69 4.57 -9.40 -18.52
C TYR A 69 5.49 -8.80 -19.61
N VAL A 70 5.11 -8.86 -20.88
CA VAL A 70 5.77 -8.11 -21.96
C VAL A 70 5.21 -6.69 -22.02
N HIS A 71 3.91 -6.56 -21.77
CA HIS A 71 3.20 -5.30 -21.78
C HIS A 71 2.77 -4.85 -20.39
N GLU A 72 2.61 -3.53 -20.24
CA GLU A 72 2.08 -2.87 -19.06
C GLU A 72 0.79 -2.12 -19.43
N LEU A 73 -0.17 -2.12 -18.52
CA LEU A 73 -1.35 -1.26 -18.59
C LEU A 73 -1.05 0.06 -17.90
N THR A 74 -1.45 1.15 -18.52
CA THR A 74 -1.39 2.50 -17.96
C THR A 74 -2.76 3.14 -18.05
N ILE A 75 -3.25 3.69 -16.93
CA ILE A 75 -4.54 4.35 -16.85
C ILE A 75 -4.31 5.82 -16.56
N TYR A 76 -4.94 6.65 -17.38
CA TYR A 76 -5.03 8.09 -17.20
C TYR A 76 -6.46 8.46 -16.83
N ARG A 77 -6.61 9.32 -15.82
CA ARG A 77 -7.83 10.08 -15.54
C ARG A 77 -7.60 11.49 -16.08
N ASP A 78 -8.33 11.87 -17.10
CA ASP A 78 -8.05 13.05 -17.92
C ASP A 78 -6.60 13.02 -18.45
N SER A 79 -5.79 14.02 -18.10
CA SER A 79 -4.36 14.08 -18.45
C SER A 79 -3.43 13.48 -17.39
N GLU A 80 -3.98 12.96 -16.29
CA GLU A 80 -3.19 12.52 -15.14
C GLU A 80 -2.98 11.01 -15.14
N LEU A 81 -1.72 10.59 -15.00
CA LEU A 81 -1.37 9.20 -14.76
C LEU A 81 -1.83 8.80 -13.35
N VAL A 82 -2.79 7.89 -13.27
CA VAL A 82 -3.32 7.41 -11.97
C VAL A 82 -2.86 6.00 -11.63
N TRP A 83 -2.55 5.16 -12.63
CA TRP A 83 -2.20 3.76 -12.38
C TRP A 83 -1.30 3.20 -13.47
N GLN A 84 -0.31 2.38 -13.11
CA GLN A 84 0.50 1.63 -14.07
C GLN A 84 1.03 0.32 -13.49
N GLY A 85 1.10 -0.72 -14.32
CA GLY A 85 1.87 -1.92 -14.03
C GLY A 85 1.66 -3.06 -15.04
N PRO A 86 2.32 -4.23 -14.84
CA PRO A 86 2.30 -5.35 -15.77
C PRO A 86 0.91 -5.93 -16.02
N VAL A 87 0.62 -6.19 -17.29
CA VAL A 87 -0.53 -7.02 -17.69
C VAL A 87 -0.27 -8.45 -17.23
N LEU A 88 -1.24 -9.03 -16.52
CA LEU A 88 -1.18 -10.41 -16.02
C LEU A 88 -2.05 -11.36 -16.82
N ARG A 89 -3.21 -10.87 -17.26
CA ARG A 89 -4.18 -11.68 -17.98
C ARG A 89 -4.92 -10.84 -18.99
N VAL A 90 -5.16 -11.45 -20.16
CA VAL A 90 -6.08 -10.93 -21.16
C VAL A 90 -7.15 -11.97 -21.43
N THR A 91 -8.40 -11.54 -21.48
CA THR A 91 -9.53 -12.42 -21.75
C THR A 91 -10.32 -11.88 -22.94
N GLU A 92 -10.32 -12.63 -24.04
CA GLU A 92 -11.14 -12.33 -25.20
C GLU A 92 -12.50 -13.02 -25.09
N LYS A 93 -13.57 -12.23 -25.17
CA LYS A 93 -14.95 -12.69 -25.28
C LYS A 93 -15.48 -12.33 -26.67
N ARG A 94 -16.70 -12.80 -26.98
CA ARG A 94 -17.35 -12.49 -28.27
C ARG A 94 -17.47 -10.98 -28.49
N THR A 95 -17.88 -10.24 -27.47
CA THR A 95 -18.21 -8.80 -27.55
C THR A 95 -17.22 -7.89 -26.83
N ALA A 96 -16.32 -8.45 -26.03
CA ALA A 96 -15.43 -7.69 -25.16
C ALA A 96 -14.02 -8.26 -25.12
N PHE A 97 -13.05 -7.41 -24.82
CA PHE A 97 -11.68 -7.77 -24.49
C PHE A 97 -11.37 -7.18 -23.12
N VAL A 98 -10.94 -8.03 -22.17
CA VAL A 98 -10.67 -7.63 -20.79
C VAL A 98 -9.17 -7.75 -20.53
N VAL A 99 -8.57 -6.70 -19.96
CA VAL A 99 -7.16 -6.70 -19.54
C VAL A 99 -7.12 -6.54 -18.04
N GLU A 100 -6.41 -7.44 -17.37
CA GLU A 100 -6.18 -7.43 -15.93
C GLU A 100 -4.69 -7.30 -15.66
N ALA A 101 -4.36 -6.43 -14.73
CA ALA A 101 -2.99 -6.03 -14.44
C ALA A 101 -2.81 -5.79 -12.95
N ARG A 102 -1.56 -5.84 -12.50
CA ARG A 102 -1.14 -5.40 -11.16
C ARG A 102 -0.16 -4.25 -11.29
N ASP A 103 0.00 -3.49 -10.21
CA ASP A 103 0.90 -2.35 -10.20
C ASP A 103 2.38 -2.77 -10.31
N VAL A 104 3.28 -1.79 -10.34
CA VAL A 104 4.72 -2.02 -10.48
C VAL A 104 5.34 -2.85 -9.33
N VAL A 105 4.68 -3.00 -8.19
CA VAL A 105 5.18 -3.82 -7.07
C VAL A 105 5.12 -5.32 -7.41
N GLU A 106 4.26 -5.74 -8.35
CA GLU A 106 4.24 -7.13 -8.85
C GLU A 106 5.60 -7.56 -9.40
N TRP A 107 6.42 -6.64 -9.93
CA TRP A 107 7.78 -6.97 -10.35
C TRP A 107 8.64 -7.48 -9.19
N LEU A 108 8.44 -6.94 -7.98
CA LEU A 108 9.11 -7.40 -6.76
C LEU A 108 8.57 -8.76 -6.29
N GLY A 109 7.29 -9.05 -6.55
CA GLY A 109 6.68 -10.37 -6.31
C GLY A 109 7.20 -11.46 -7.25
N ARG A 110 7.80 -11.07 -8.39
CA ARG A 110 8.40 -11.99 -9.38
C ARG A 110 9.92 -11.97 -9.41
N THR A 111 10.55 -11.10 -8.62
CA THR A 111 12.01 -11.01 -8.53
C THR A 111 12.44 -11.63 -7.22
N ASN A 112 13.26 -12.69 -7.30
CA ASN A 112 13.83 -13.30 -6.11
C ASN A 112 15.05 -12.54 -5.62
N ASN A 113 15.22 -12.48 -4.31
CA ASN A 113 16.43 -12.00 -3.70
C ASN A 113 17.60 -12.94 -4.03
N THR A 114 18.70 -12.32 -4.47
CA THR A 114 19.96 -12.97 -4.82
C THR A 114 21.14 -12.40 -4.02
N THR A 115 20.84 -11.52 -3.05
CA THR A 115 21.85 -10.82 -2.25
C THR A 115 21.74 -11.15 -0.76
N LEU A 116 22.84 -11.05 -0.04
CA LEU A 116 22.83 -11.20 1.41
C LEU A 116 22.06 -10.04 2.04
N LEU A 117 21.24 -10.34 3.06
CA LEU A 117 20.45 -9.33 3.76
C LEU A 117 21.06 -9.10 5.14
N ARG A 118 22.06 -8.21 5.20
CA ARG A 118 22.83 -7.95 6.43
C ARG A 118 23.09 -6.46 6.64
N TYR A 119 22.07 -5.75 7.09
CA TYR A 119 22.06 -4.33 7.43
C TYR A 119 22.43 -4.13 8.90
N VAL A 120 23.67 -4.45 9.22
CA VAL A 120 24.21 -4.38 10.60
C VAL A 120 25.38 -3.42 10.75
N SER A 121 25.99 -2.97 9.64
CA SER A 121 27.10 -2.03 9.71
C SER A 121 26.62 -0.66 10.18
N THR A 122 27.38 0.00 11.03
CA THR A 122 27.13 1.40 11.42
C THR A 122 27.89 2.39 10.53
N ASN A 123 28.67 1.90 9.56
CA ASN A 123 29.40 2.73 8.61
C ASN A 123 28.50 3.06 7.41
N PRO A 124 28.09 4.32 7.20
CA PRO A 124 27.18 4.69 6.12
C PRO A 124 27.80 4.54 4.71
N ALA A 125 29.11 4.33 4.61
CA ALA A 125 29.76 4.04 3.33
C ALA A 125 29.54 2.58 2.87
N ASP A 126 29.09 1.70 3.74
CA ASP A 126 28.80 0.31 3.40
C ASP A 126 27.43 0.22 2.72
N SER A 127 27.31 -0.57 1.66
CA SER A 127 26.03 -0.73 0.95
C SER A 127 24.91 -1.32 1.81
N MET A 128 25.25 -2.12 2.83
CA MET A 128 24.31 -2.74 3.75
C MET A 128 24.57 -2.25 5.18
N HIS A 129 24.24 -0.99 5.44
CA HIS A 129 24.36 -0.36 6.75
C HIS A 129 22.99 -0.22 7.44
N GLN A 130 23.01 -0.01 8.75
CA GLN A 130 21.82 0.30 9.53
C GLN A 130 21.28 1.66 9.11
N GLY A 131 19.98 1.75 8.88
CA GLY A 131 19.34 2.99 8.45
C GLY A 131 17.83 2.93 8.67
N PRO A 132 17.10 3.97 8.26
CA PRO A 132 15.64 3.92 8.18
C PRO A 132 15.18 2.69 7.42
N ILE A 133 14.08 2.06 7.85
CA ILE A 133 13.58 0.83 7.21
C ILE A 133 13.23 1.05 5.72
N GLN A 134 12.86 2.28 5.35
CA GLN A 134 12.60 2.71 3.97
C GLN A 134 13.88 2.70 3.12
N GLU A 135 15.01 3.11 3.69
CA GLU A 135 16.33 3.04 3.02
C GLU A 135 16.78 1.60 2.82
N ILE A 136 16.57 0.75 3.83
CA ILE A 136 16.85 -0.68 3.75
C ILE A 136 16.00 -1.31 2.63
N ALA A 137 14.71 -0.99 2.56
CA ALA A 137 13.81 -1.46 1.52
C ALA A 137 14.27 -1.04 0.11
N GLU A 138 14.60 0.25 -0.10
CA GLU A 138 15.12 0.72 -1.39
C GLU A 138 16.42 -0.02 -1.76
N THR A 139 17.33 -0.16 -0.81
CA THR A 139 18.61 -0.84 -1.07
C THR A 139 18.41 -2.30 -1.49
N ILE A 140 17.52 -3.04 -0.83
CA ILE A 140 17.18 -4.43 -1.21
C ILE A 140 16.64 -4.47 -2.64
N ILE A 141 15.72 -3.57 -2.99
CA ILE A 141 15.15 -3.49 -4.34
C ILE A 141 16.26 -3.19 -5.35
N ARG A 142 17.07 -2.16 -5.10
CA ARG A 142 18.15 -1.72 -5.98
C ARG A 142 19.17 -2.82 -6.25
N LEU A 143 19.69 -3.46 -5.21
CA LEU A 143 20.70 -4.50 -5.34
C LEU A 143 20.21 -5.68 -6.18
N ASN A 144 18.93 -6.05 -6.05
CA ASN A 144 18.36 -7.17 -6.82
C ASN A 144 17.95 -6.80 -8.25
N LEU A 145 17.65 -5.53 -8.54
CA LEU A 145 17.30 -5.08 -9.89
C LEU A 145 18.51 -4.61 -10.72
N GLU A 146 19.54 -4.05 -10.10
CA GLU A 146 20.77 -3.62 -10.79
C GLU A 146 21.82 -4.73 -10.89
N GLY A 147 21.97 -5.52 -9.83
CA GLY A 147 23.08 -6.47 -9.67
C GLY A 147 22.80 -7.92 -10.06
N GLY A 148 21.59 -8.23 -10.54
CA GLY A 148 21.16 -9.60 -10.78
C GLY A 148 21.86 -10.27 -11.96
N LEU A 149 22.53 -11.41 -11.72
CA LEU A 149 23.06 -12.30 -12.77
C LEU A 149 21.98 -12.76 -13.78
N PHE A 150 20.72 -12.67 -13.39
CA PHE A 150 19.57 -13.17 -14.15
C PHE A 150 18.76 -12.07 -14.84
N ALA A 151 19.18 -10.81 -14.73
CA ALA A 151 18.51 -9.69 -15.41
C ALA A 151 19.07 -9.52 -16.83
N SER A 152 18.19 -9.31 -17.82
CA SER A 152 18.62 -8.99 -19.20
C SER A 152 19.32 -7.63 -19.31
N SER A 153 19.04 -6.74 -18.36
CA SER A 153 19.64 -5.42 -18.18
C SER A 153 19.42 -4.95 -16.74
N PRO A 154 20.29 -4.08 -16.20
CA PRO A 154 20.01 -3.38 -14.94
C PRO A 154 18.67 -2.67 -15.02
N ASP A 155 17.88 -2.77 -13.95
CA ASP A 155 16.53 -2.21 -13.85
C ASP A 155 15.68 -2.51 -15.09
N TRP A 156 15.65 -3.78 -15.50
CA TRP A 156 14.80 -4.25 -16.61
C TRP A 156 13.31 -3.90 -16.46
N PRO A 157 12.70 -3.77 -15.26
CA PRO A 157 11.34 -3.28 -15.16
C PRO A 157 11.29 -1.75 -15.26
N ARG A 158 12.38 -1.00 -15.10
CA ARG A 158 12.49 0.48 -15.09
C ARG A 158 11.78 1.15 -13.91
N MET A 159 11.92 0.61 -12.71
CA MET A 159 11.21 1.15 -11.54
C MET A 159 12.10 1.97 -10.61
N LEU A 160 13.43 1.84 -10.67
CA LEU A 160 14.33 2.45 -9.69
C LEU A 160 14.28 3.98 -9.72
N ASP A 161 14.18 4.59 -10.90
CA ASP A 161 14.04 6.04 -11.07
C ASP A 161 12.70 6.59 -10.52
N TYR A 162 11.77 5.70 -10.18
CA TYR A 162 10.43 6.02 -9.70
C TYR A 162 10.22 5.65 -8.23
N ILE A 163 11.26 5.20 -7.52
CA ILE A 163 11.18 4.97 -6.08
C ILE A 163 11.29 6.32 -5.37
N THR A 164 10.32 6.61 -4.49
CA THR A 164 10.35 7.78 -3.62
C THR A 164 10.34 7.32 -2.17
N ARG A 165 11.21 7.89 -1.34
CA ARG A 165 11.29 7.59 0.09
C ARG A 165 10.77 8.72 0.96
N GLN A 166 10.12 8.33 2.05
CA GLN A 166 9.83 9.15 3.22
C GLN A 166 10.37 8.42 4.46
N ASP A 167 11.63 8.68 4.78
CA ASP A 167 12.35 7.98 5.85
C ASP A 167 11.82 8.34 7.25
N ASP A 168 11.73 7.33 8.12
CA ASP A 168 11.59 7.53 9.56
C ASP A 168 12.94 7.90 10.19
N PRO A 169 12.99 8.80 11.20
CA PRO A 169 14.23 9.08 11.92
C PRO A 169 14.78 7.87 12.70
N THR A 170 13.98 6.82 12.91
CA THR A 170 14.37 5.61 13.61
C THR A 170 15.27 4.74 12.75
N VAL A 171 16.50 4.51 13.23
CA VAL A 171 17.44 3.59 12.60
C VAL A 171 17.07 2.16 12.97
N ALA A 172 16.93 1.32 11.96
CA ALA A 172 16.70 -0.11 12.09
C ALA A 172 17.98 -0.91 11.82
N ARG A 173 18.15 -2.00 12.58
CA ARG A 173 19.06 -3.08 12.25
C ARG A 173 18.24 -4.20 11.61
N PHE A 174 18.69 -4.74 10.48
CA PHE A 174 18.04 -5.87 9.83
C PHE A 174 19.06 -6.90 9.37
N GLU A 175 18.84 -8.16 9.73
CA GLU A 175 19.65 -9.29 9.30
C GLU A 175 18.78 -10.54 9.31
N LYS A 176 18.83 -11.34 8.25
CA LYS A 176 18.14 -12.64 8.23
C LYS A 176 18.98 -13.70 8.97
N ASP A 177 18.33 -14.47 9.84
CA ASP A 177 18.86 -15.61 10.63
C ASP A 177 19.97 -15.34 11.68
N GLY A 178 20.15 -14.08 12.11
CA GLY A 178 20.72 -13.74 13.44
C GLY A 178 22.13 -14.23 13.83
N SER A 179 22.84 -15.02 13.02
CA SER A 179 24.13 -15.63 13.39
C SER A 179 25.00 -15.94 12.18
N ALA A 180 25.73 -14.93 11.70
CA ALA A 180 26.80 -15.06 10.69
C ALA A 180 26.44 -15.76 9.37
N ASP A 181 25.15 -16.01 9.11
CA ASP A 181 24.70 -16.80 7.96
C ASP A 181 25.16 -16.13 6.67
N THR A 182 26.05 -16.82 5.96
CA THR A 182 26.62 -16.38 4.69
C THR A 182 25.74 -16.79 3.52
N ASN A 183 24.54 -17.32 3.78
CA ASN A 183 23.63 -17.78 2.74
C ASN A 183 22.64 -16.69 2.32
N VAL A 184 22.37 -16.70 1.02
CA VAL A 184 21.34 -15.83 0.44
C VAL A 184 19.97 -16.43 0.73
N TRP A 185 19.09 -15.63 1.32
CA TRP A 185 17.69 -15.99 1.47
C TRP A 185 16.95 -15.79 0.15
N ILE A 186 16.68 -16.88 -0.57
CA ILE A 186 16.07 -16.86 -1.90
C ILE A 186 14.54 -16.90 -1.75
N VAL A 187 13.94 -15.72 -1.74
CA VAL A 187 12.48 -15.48 -1.74
C VAL A 187 12.15 -14.28 -2.61
N PRO A 188 10.90 -14.09 -3.05
CA PRO A 188 10.47 -12.85 -3.71
C PRO A 188 10.80 -11.62 -2.86
N ILE A 189 11.25 -10.53 -3.49
CA ILE A 189 11.56 -9.28 -2.79
C ILE A 189 10.32 -8.76 -2.04
N LEU A 190 9.14 -8.88 -2.66
CA LEU A 190 7.88 -8.47 -2.04
C LEU A 190 7.64 -9.20 -0.72
N GLN A 191 7.96 -10.50 -0.66
CA GLN A 191 7.86 -11.27 0.58
C GLN A 191 8.77 -10.71 1.68
N ILE A 192 9.97 -10.24 1.33
CA ILE A 192 10.86 -9.58 2.31
C ILE A 192 10.22 -8.30 2.84
N LEU A 193 9.60 -7.49 1.95
CA LEU A 193 8.91 -6.28 2.38
C LEU A 193 7.79 -6.62 3.36
N ASP A 194 6.92 -7.57 3.00
CA ASP A 194 5.72 -7.92 3.77
C ASP A 194 6.04 -8.63 5.10
N ASP A 195 6.90 -9.64 5.07
CA ASP A 195 7.16 -10.50 6.22
C ASP A 195 8.16 -9.88 7.20
N GLU A 196 9.08 -9.04 6.72
CA GLU A 196 10.18 -8.52 7.54
C GLU A 196 10.14 -7.00 7.72
N LEU A 197 9.94 -6.22 6.64
CA LEU A 197 10.11 -4.76 6.74
C LEU A 197 8.83 -4.04 7.19
N VAL A 198 7.65 -4.49 6.74
CA VAL A 198 6.35 -3.94 7.17
C VAL A 198 6.16 -4.05 8.68
N PRO A 199 6.44 -5.20 9.34
CA PRO A 199 6.42 -5.29 10.80
C PRO A 199 7.36 -4.30 11.49
N ARG A 200 8.44 -3.88 10.82
CA ARG A 200 9.42 -2.91 11.34
C ARG A 200 9.07 -1.45 11.02
N GLY A 201 7.88 -1.21 10.48
CA GLY A 201 7.38 0.14 10.21
C GLY A 201 7.57 0.64 8.78
N LEU A 202 7.86 -0.25 7.82
CA LEU A 202 7.72 0.08 6.41
C LEU A 202 6.24 0.20 6.06
N GLU A 203 5.90 1.27 5.34
CA GLU A 203 4.70 1.33 4.52
C GLU A 203 5.09 1.46 3.06
N TYR A 204 4.37 0.79 2.17
CA TYR A 204 4.54 1.00 0.73
C TYR A 204 3.20 1.08 0.01
N THR A 205 3.20 1.83 -1.09
CA THR A 205 2.07 1.89 -2.03
C THR A 205 2.57 2.38 -3.39
N THR A 206 1.68 2.42 -4.39
CA THR A 206 1.99 2.94 -5.72
C THR A 206 1.07 4.07 -6.15
N VAL A 207 1.64 5.03 -6.89
CA VAL A 207 0.90 6.10 -7.57
C VAL A 207 1.39 6.19 -9.00
N GLY A 208 0.55 5.74 -9.95
CA GLY A 208 1.01 5.55 -11.31
C GLY A 208 2.14 4.53 -11.34
N ARG A 209 3.35 4.98 -11.69
CA ARG A 209 4.57 4.17 -11.69
C ARG A 209 5.39 4.27 -10.39
N ALA A 210 5.14 5.31 -9.61
CA ALA A 210 5.99 5.60 -8.46
C ALA A 210 5.72 4.59 -7.35
N LEU A 211 6.78 3.92 -6.88
CA LEU A 211 6.76 3.15 -5.65
C LEU A 211 7.12 4.09 -4.50
N LEU A 212 6.16 4.29 -3.60
CA LEU A 212 6.35 5.12 -2.42
C LEU A 212 6.72 4.22 -1.26
N LEU A 213 7.88 4.46 -0.65
CA LEU A 213 8.35 3.80 0.56
C LEU A 213 8.26 4.81 1.71
N GLY A 214 7.31 4.60 2.61
CA GLY A 214 6.98 5.53 3.68
C GLY A 214 7.00 4.91 5.06
N ARG A 215 6.56 5.70 6.02
CA ARG A 215 6.34 5.33 7.42
C ARG A 215 4.90 5.56 7.82
N PRO A 216 4.38 4.85 8.83
CA PRO A 216 3.09 5.17 9.43
C PRO A 216 2.99 6.63 9.83
N GLN A 217 1.99 7.31 9.27
CA GLN A 217 1.70 8.69 9.65
C GLN A 217 1.02 8.76 11.03
N THR A 218 1.30 9.85 11.73
CA THR A 218 0.89 10.14 13.09
C THR A 218 0.00 11.38 13.14
N VAL A 219 -0.58 11.64 14.30
CA VAL A 219 -1.36 12.88 14.55
C VAL A 219 -0.54 14.17 14.45
N SER A 220 0.79 14.10 14.45
CA SER A 220 1.68 15.25 14.24
C SER A 220 2.00 15.51 12.77
N ASP A 221 1.75 14.53 11.88
CA ASP A 221 1.95 14.72 10.45
C ASP A 221 0.83 15.60 9.87
N PRO A 222 1.11 16.47 8.90
CA PRO A 222 0.09 17.33 8.30
C PRO A 222 -0.99 16.49 7.62
N ALA A 223 -2.26 16.85 7.83
CA ALA A 223 -3.36 16.20 7.14
C ALA A 223 -3.35 16.57 5.65
N GLN A 224 -3.46 15.56 4.79
CA GLN A 224 -3.52 15.72 3.33
C GLN A 224 -4.82 16.41 2.89
N ALA A 225 -5.92 16.07 3.57
CA ALA A 225 -7.24 16.64 3.36
C ALA A 225 -8.07 16.55 4.66
N ARG A 226 -9.16 17.32 4.70
CA ARG A 226 -10.18 17.23 5.74
C ARG A 226 -11.54 16.98 5.10
N LEU A 227 -12.18 15.86 5.42
CA LEU A 227 -13.47 15.45 4.87
C LEU A 227 -14.59 15.69 5.90
N GLY A 228 -15.71 16.22 5.41
CA GLY A 228 -16.97 16.36 6.16
C GLY A 228 -17.99 15.29 5.76
N LEU A 229 -19.16 15.29 6.39
CA LEU A 229 -20.28 14.42 5.98
C LEU A 229 -20.70 14.66 4.51
N ASP A 230 -20.65 15.92 4.08
CA ASP A 230 -20.93 16.38 2.71
C ASP A 230 -19.88 15.96 1.68
N SER A 231 -18.74 15.44 2.12
CA SER A 231 -17.69 14.90 1.26
C SER A 231 -17.99 13.49 0.78
N PHE A 232 -19.06 12.87 1.27
CA PHE A 232 -19.50 11.52 0.90
C PHE A 232 -20.87 11.55 0.22
N THR A 233 -21.06 10.65 -0.73
CA THR A 233 -22.36 10.30 -1.32
C THR A 233 -22.74 8.93 -0.79
N GLY A 234 -23.96 8.79 -0.28
CA GLY A 234 -24.43 7.59 0.41
C GLY A 234 -24.31 7.71 1.93
N ASP A 235 -24.71 6.65 2.63
CA ASP A 235 -24.70 6.61 4.09
C ASP A 235 -23.28 6.38 4.61
N ILE A 236 -22.96 6.99 5.75
CA ILE A 236 -21.72 6.73 6.48
C ILE A 236 -22.05 6.28 7.90
N GLU A 237 -21.23 5.38 8.42
CA GLU A 237 -21.43 4.82 9.76
C GLU A 237 -20.28 5.23 10.66
N ILE A 238 -20.62 5.67 11.88
CA ILE A 238 -19.63 5.77 12.96
C ILE A 238 -19.80 4.55 13.83
N VAL A 239 -18.77 3.72 13.89
CA VAL A 239 -18.77 2.46 14.64
C VAL A 239 -17.82 2.61 15.82
N ARG A 240 -18.33 2.40 17.03
CA ARG A 240 -17.48 2.21 18.21
C ARG A 240 -17.37 0.72 18.48
N ASP A 241 -16.23 0.13 18.15
CA ASP A 241 -16.05 -1.32 18.19
C ASP A 241 -15.18 -1.76 19.37
N GLY A 242 -15.81 -2.40 20.36
CA GLY A 242 -15.13 -2.99 21.51
C GLY A 242 -14.31 -4.24 21.18
N ALA A 243 -14.58 -4.92 20.07
CA ALA A 243 -13.85 -6.13 19.68
C ALA A 243 -12.39 -5.81 19.27
N ALA A 244 -12.15 -4.61 18.73
CA ALA A 244 -10.81 -4.14 18.36
C ALA A 244 -10.05 -3.48 19.53
N ALA A 245 -10.72 -3.23 20.66
CA ALA A 245 -10.14 -2.52 21.79
C ALA A 245 -9.11 -3.37 22.53
N ALA A 246 -8.04 -2.71 23.02
CA ALA A 246 -7.02 -3.35 23.83
C ALA A 246 -6.43 -2.35 24.82
N SER A 247 -6.31 -2.76 26.09
CA SER A 247 -5.51 -2.04 27.09
C SER A 247 -4.04 -2.44 27.04
N LEU A 248 -3.74 -3.66 26.60
CA LEU A 248 -2.39 -4.19 26.42
C LEU A 248 -2.27 -4.86 25.06
N VAL A 249 -1.25 -4.47 24.29
CA VAL A 249 -0.84 -5.13 23.06
C VAL A 249 0.40 -5.95 23.37
N TRP A 250 0.28 -7.25 23.14
CA TRP A 250 1.39 -8.20 23.22
C TRP A 250 1.85 -8.52 21.80
N VAL A 251 3.15 -8.46 21.56
CA VAL A 251 3.76 -8.92 20.31
C VAL A 251 4.79 -9.98 20.67
N THR A 252 4.78 -11.10 19.97
CA THR A 252 5.73 -12.19 20.19
C THR A 252 6.18 -12.83 18.89
N ASN A 253 7.39 -13.36 18.87
CA ASN A 253 7.89 -14.26 17.83
C ASN A 253 7.58 -15.74 18.13
N GLN A 254 6.78 -16.03 19.17
CA GLN A 254 6.37 -17.39 19.50
C GLN A 254 5.47 -17.98 18.41
N ASN A 255 5.88 -19.12 17.86
CA ASN A 255 5.06 -19.98 17.03
C ASN A 255 4.46 -21.14 17.87
N ASP A 256 3.44 -21.83 17.35
CA ASP A 256 2.72 -22.86 18.12
C ASP A 256 3.55 -24.13 18.39
N GLN A 257 4.66 -24.32 17.68
CA GLN A 257 5.50 -25.53 17.76
C GLN A 257 6.78 -25.29 18.57
N GLU A 258 7.23 -24.05 18.71
CA GLU A 258 8.49 -23.66 19.32
C GLU A 258 8.27 -22.54 20.35
N ILE A 259 8.29 -22.95 21.62
CA ILE A 259 8.12 -22.05 22.78
C ILE A 259 9.48 -21.61 23.36
N ALA A 260 10.56 -22.30 23.02
CA ALA A 260 11.90 -21.99 23.52
C ALA A 260 12.48 -20.75 22.83
N ASN A 261 13.27 -19.94 23.54
CA ASN A 261 13.91 -18.72 23.03
C ASN A 261 12.96 -17.65 22.47
N THR A 262 11.68 -17.74 22.81
CA THR A 262 10.67 -16.76 22.39
C THR A 262 10.83 -15.47 23.18
N GLN A 263 10.69 -14.36 22.47
CA GLN A 263 10.70 -13.02 23.02
C GLN A 263 9.31 -12.42 22.88
N TYR A 264 9.02 -11.44 23.72
CA TYR A 264 7.81 -10.66 23.61
C TYR A 264 8.10 -9.19 23.94
N GLY A 265 7.26 -8.33 23.37
CA GLY A 265 7.13 -6.94 23.73
C GLY A 265 5.69 -6.66 24.14
N VAL A 266 5.51 -5.81 25.15
CA VAL A 266 4.17 -5.41 25.61
C VAL A 266 4.08 -3.89 25.69
N SER A 267 2.99 -3.35 25.18
CA SER A 267 2.72 -1.90 25.22
C SER A 267 1.28 -1.62 25.61
N GLY A 268 1.05 -0.52 26.33
CA GLY A 268 -0.26 -0.07 26.73
C GLY A 268 -0.42 0.15 28.24
N VAL A 269 -1.62 0.51 28.65
CA VAL A 269 -1.98 0.77 30.05
C VAL A 269 -3.37 0.22 30.36
N VAL A 270 -3.47 -0.46 31.50
CA VAL A 270 -4.75 -0.89 32.08
C VAL A 270 -5.43 0.34 32.70
N SER A 271 -6.60 0.70 32.17
CA SER A 271 -7.39 1.82 32.70
C SER A 271 -8.45 1.34 33.68
N ALA A 272 -8.84 2.18 34.64
CA ALA A 272 -9.93 1.87 35.55
C ALA A 272 -11.29 1.69 34.83
N ALA A 273 -11.47 2.34 33.67
CA ALA A 273 -12.72 2.29 32.91
C ALA A 273 -12.86 1.01 32.08
N TYR A 274 -11.77 0.56 31.42
CA TYR A 274 -11.80 -0.61 30.53
C TYR A 274 -11.27 -1.90 31.17
N GLY A 275 -10.55 -1.81 32.29
CA GLY A 275 -9.87 -2.97 32.84
C GLY A 275 -8.79 -3.52 31.90
N ARG A 276 -8.51 -4.83 32.02
CA ARG A 276 -7.54 -5.54 31.17
C ARG A 276 -8.24 -6.14 29.96
N LEU A 277 -7.87 -5.65 28.78
CA LEU A 277 -8.22 -6.15 27.45
C LEU A 277 -6.93 -6.42 26.69
N ASP A 278 -6.62 -7.68 26.42
CA ASP A 278 -5.37 -8.06 25.75
C ASP A 278 -5.61 -8.34 24.28
N THR A 279 -4.69 -7.87 23.43
CA THR A 279 -4.55 -8.38 22.07
C THR A 279 -3.16 -8.99 21.91
N LEU A 280 -3.07 -10.12 21.21
CA LEU A 280 -1.83 -10.82 20.92
C LEU A 280 -1.56 -10.78 19.41
N ILE A 281 -0.37 -10.31 19.04
CA ILE A 281 0.14 -10.29 17.68
C ILE A 281 1.32 -11.24 17.63
N ARG A 282 1.27 -12.18 16.69
CA ARG A 282 2.36 -13.10 16.42
C ARG A 282 3.03 -12.68 15.14
N THR A 283 4.32 -12.37 15.21
CA THR A 283 5.12 -12.02 14.04
C THR A 283 5.97 -13.20 13.62
N GLN A 284 6.13 -13.39 12.31
CA GLN A 284 7.04 -14.37 11.72
C GLN A 284 8.41 -13.75 11.39
N ALA A 285 8.56 -12.43 11.60
CA ALA A 285 9.82 -11.74 11.37
C ALA A 285 10.91 -12.27 12.30
N GLU A 286 12.05 -12.63 11.72
CA GLU A 286 13.15 -13.25 12.44
C GLU A 286 14.13 -12.21 13.00
N GLY A 287 14.92 -12.61 14.00
CA GLY A 287 15.98 -11.79 14.57
C GLY A 287 15.51 -10.53 15.31
N LEU A 288 14.20 -10.40 15.56
CA LEU A 288 13.64 -9.32 16.36
C LEU A 288 14.08 -9.46 17.82
N THR A 289 14.57 -8.35 18.38
CA THR A 289 14.85 -8.23 19.81
C THR A 289 13.57 -7.94 20.58
N ALA A 290 13.60 -8.11 21.91
CA ALA A 290 12.49 -7.71 22.79
C ALA A 290 12.17 -6.22 22.63
N TYR A 291 13.17 -5.38 22.35
CA TYR A 291 12.98 -3.97 22.05
C TYR A 291 12.24 -3.76 20.73
N ASP A 292 12.58 -4.51 19.68
CA ASP A 292 11.86 -4.42 18.40
C ASP A 292 10.40 -4.85 18.56
N LEU A 293 10.15 -5.98 19.25
CA LEU A 293 8.79 -6.44 19.55
C LEU A 293 8.01 -5.42 20.37
N TRP A 294 8.69 -4.72 21.30
CA TRP A 294 8.08 -3.63 22.04
C TRP A 294 7.72 -2.43 21.15
N GLN A 295 8.57 -2.07 20.19
CA GLN A 295 8.25 -1.03 19.20
C GLN A 295 7.05 -1.41 18.35
N ILE A 296 6.93 -2.67 17.92
CA ILE A 296 5.75 -3.16 17.19
C ILE A 296 4.49 -3.04 18.06
N ALA A 297 4.59 -3.47 19.33
CA ALA A 297 3.47 -3.37 20.28
C ALA A 297 3.05 -1.91 20.47
N ARG A 298 4.03 -1.03 20.61
CA ARG A 298 3.85 0.42 20.76
C ARG A 298 3.23 1.06 19.52
N GLY A 299 3.62 0.65 18.31
CA GLY A 299 3.04 1.14 17.06
C GLY A 299 1.61 0.67 16.83
N THR A 300 1.23 -0.49 17.38
CA THR A 300 -0.11 -1.07 17.22
C THR A 300 -1.11 -0.62 18.30
N TYR A 301 -0.62 -0.10 19.42
CA TYR A 301 -1.46 0.39 20.52
C TYR A 301 -2.34 1.60 20.14
N PRO A 302 -1.83 2.61 19.40
CA PRO A 302 -2.66 3.70 18.86
C PRO A 302 -3.86 3.17 18.08
N GLY A 303 -5.05 3.66 18.39
CA GLY A 303 -6.30 3.19 17.77
C GLY A 303 -6.93 1.98 18.46
N ARG A 304 -6.37 1.47 19.56
CA ARG A 304 -7.01 0.41 20.38
C ARG A 304 -7.41 0.87 21.78
N ASN A 305 -6.79 1.93 22.28
CA ASN A 305 -7.14 2.59 23.54
C ASN A 305 -7.12 4.13 23.38
N PRO A 306 -8.22 4.85 23.69
CA PRO A 306 -9.53 4.32 24.07
C PRO A 306 -10.15 3.46 22.96
N VAL A 307 -11.26 2.76 23.28
CA VAL A 307 -11.98 1.92 22.30
C VAL A 307 -12.12 2.68 20.98
N PRO A 308 -11.65 2.11 19.85
CA PRO A 308 -11.69 2.80 18.57
C PRO A 308 -13.11 3.20 18.22
N THR A 309 -13.25 4.46 17.84
CA THR A 309 -14.40 4.92 17.08
C THR A 309 -13.91 5.03 15.64
N SER A 310 -14.36 4.17 14.74
CA SER A 310 -14.03 4.20 13.32
C SER A 310 -15.15 4.84 12.52
N LEU A 311 -14.78 5.49 11.42
CA LEU A 311 -15.72 5.79 10.37
C LEU A 311 -15.69 4.59 9.44
N ARG A 312 -16.84 3.99 9.20
CA ARG A 312 -17.02 2.98 8.16
C ARG A 312 -17.77 3.64 7.02
N VAL A 313 -17.19 3.52 5.83
CA VAL A 313 -17.82 3.87 4.56
C VAL A 313 -18.36 2.55 4.00
N PRO A 314 -19.66 2.25 4.14
CA PRO A 314 -20.24 0.98 3.71
C PRO A 314 -20.13 0.80 2.19
N ASP A 315 -20.32 -0.44 1.73
CA ASP A 315 -20.36 -0.75 0.30
C ASP A 315 -21.41 0.13 -0.40
N GLY A 316 -20.96 0.93 -1.37
CA GLY A 316 -21.79 1.88 -2.11
C GLY A 316 -21.70 3.33 -1.65
N ALA A 317 -21.09 3.62 -0.50
CA ALA A 317 -20.72 4.99 -0.15
C ALA A 317 -19.41 5.40 -0.85
N ARG A 318 -19.39 6.64 -1.37
CA ARG A 318 -18.38 7.13 -2.32
C ARG A 318 -17.99 8.56 -1.96
N LEU A 319 -16.81 9.01 -2.37
CA LEU A 319 -16.48 10.43 -2.29
C LEU A 319 -17.38 11.22 -3.24
N ALA A 320 -17.94 12.32 -2.73
CA ALA A 320 -18.65 13.28 -3.55
C ALA A 320 -17.66 13.99 -4.50
N VAL A 321 -18.14 14.39 -5.67
CA VAL A 321 -17.34 15.16 -6.65
C VAL A 321 -16.85 16.51 -6.08
N THR A 322 -17.56 17.02 -5.06
CA THR A 322 -17.22 18.25 -4.33
C THR A 322 -16.25 18.04 -3.17
N ALA A 323 -15.89 16.79 -2.86
CA ALA A 323 -14.99 16.46 -1.76
C ALA A 323 -13.67 17.27 -1.89
N PRO A 324 -13.15 17.85 -0.80
CA PRO A 324 -12.01 18.76 -0.83
C PRO A 324 -10.66 18.02 -0.90
N VAL A 325 -10.54 17.09 -1.84
CA VAL A 325 -9.36 16.25 -2.08
C VAL A 325 -9.25 15.97 -3.58
N THR A 326 -8.05 15.95 -4.15
CA THR A 326 -7.86 15.57 -5.55
C THR A 326 -7.40 14.11 -5.69
N MET A 327 -7.49 13.56 -6.91
CA MET A 327 -7.04 12.19 -7.19
C MET A 327 -5.56 11.95 -6.85
N ARG A 328 -4.68 12.95 -7.00
CA ARG A 328 -3.26 12.89 -6.58
C ARG A 328 -3.08 12.81 -5.08
N GLN A 329 -4.04 13.33 -4.32
CA GLN A 329 -3.96 13.37 -2.86
C GLN A 329 -4.49 12.08 -2.23
N LEU A 330 -5.21 11.25 -3.00
CA LEU A 330 -5.68 9.93 -2.57
C LEU A 330 -4.56 8.88 -2.71
N VAL A 331 -3.56 8.99 -1.83
CA VAL A 331 -2.42 8.08 -1.74
C VAL A 331 -2.53 7.26 -0.47
N ALA A 332 -2.56 5.93 -0.57
CA ALA A 332 -2.65 5.08 0.61
C ALA A 332 -1.44 5.33 1.56
N GLY A 333 -1.67 5.34 2.87
CA GLY A 333 -0.71 5.72 3.90
C GLY A 333 -0.77 7.18 4.36
N VAL A 334 -1.39 8.08 3.59
CA VAL A 334 -1.49 9.49 4.01
C VAL A 334 -2.58 9.70 5.07
N ARG A 335 -2.40 10.73 5.89
CA ARG A 335 -3.37 11.19 6.88
C ARG A 335 -4.49 11.97 6.21
N ILE A 336 -5.72 11.60 6.50
CA ILE A 336 -6.95 12.33 6.19
C ILE A 336 -7.69 12.59 7.50
N ASP A 337 -8.06 13.85 7.76
CA ASP A 337 -8.90 14.18 8.90
C ASP A 337 -10.38 14.05 8.50
N VAL A 338 -11.20 13.41 9.34
CA VAL A 338 -12.65 13.38 9.12
C VAL A 338 -13.35 14.10 10.26
N ALA A 339 -14.33 14.94 9.90
CA ALA A 339 -15.18 15.66 10.84
C ALA A 339 -16.67 15.36 10.57
N ALA A 340 -17.33 14.80 11.58
CA ALA A 340 -18.74 14.47 11.61
C ALA A 340 -19.41 15.05 12.87
N PRO A 341 -19.43 16.38 13.04
CA PRO A 341 -19.92 17.00 14.28
C PRO A 341 -21.44 16.87 14.48
N GLU A 342 -22.18 16.62 13.40
CA GLU A 342 -23.65 16.54 13.41
C GLU A 342 -24.18 15.15 13.80
N MET A 343 -23.31 14.14 13.87
CA MET A 343 -23.69 12.79 14.29
C MET A 343 -23.76 12.68 15.82
N CYS A 344 -24.57 11.74 16.34
CA CYS A 344 -24.73 11.52 17.78
C CYS A 344 -23.40 11.21 18.49
N MET A 345 -22.52 10.50 17.81
CA MET A 345 -21.13 10.31 18.21
C MET A 345 -20.29 11.32 17.43
N ALA A 346 -20.37 12.60 17.78
CA ALA A 346 -19.60 13.64 17.10
C ALA A 346 -18.11 13.25 17.06
N VAL A 347 -17.56 13.06 15.86
CA VAL A 347 -16.17 12.64 15.64
C VAL A 347 -15.42 13.74 14.91
N THR A 348 -14.23 14.07 15.38
CA THR A 348 -13.24 14.81 14.62
C THR A 348 -11.90 14.20 14.95
N GLN A 349 -11.40 13.34 14.06
CA GLN A 349 -10.19 12.58 14.32
C GLN A 349 -9.39 12.32 13.04
N PRO A 350 -8.07 12.11 13.17
CA PRO A 350 -7.22 11.73 12.06
C PRO A 350 -7.39 10.25 11.70
N TYR A 351 -7.35 9.96 10.41
CA TYR A 351 -7.35 8.62 9.84
C TYR A 351 -6.19 8.47 8.87
N ARG A 352 -5.73 7.24 8.67
CA ARG A 352 -4.83 6.84 7.61
C ARG A 352 -5.68 6.27 6.47
N LEU A 353 -5.46 6.74 5.25
CA LEU A 353 -6.06 6.17 4.05
C LEU A 353 -5.47 4.79 3.82
N SER A 354 -6.26 3.72 3.96
CA SER A 354 -5.77 2.36 3.71
C SER A 354 -5.98 1.93 2.27
N ASP A 355 -7.13 2.28 1.71
CA ASP A 355 -7.55 1.83 0.38
C ASP A 355 -8.22 2.96 -0.40
N VAL A 356 -7.98 2.95 -1.70
CA VAL A 356 -8.70 3.73 -2.70
C VAL A 356 -9.19 2.76 -3.75
N GLU A 357 -10.47 2.80 -4.08
CA GLU A 357 -11.05 2.01 -5.15
C GLU A 357 -11.76 2.95 -6.12
N VAL A 358 -11.46 2.81 -7.40
CA VAL A 358 -12.09 3.61 -8.44
C VAL A 358 -12.71 2.70 -9.48
N GLU A 359 -13.98 2.95 -9.75
CA GLU A 359 -14.73 2.32 -10.84
C GLU A 359 -15.24 3.42 -11.77
N TRP A 360 -15.08 3.22 -13.08
CA TRP A 360 -15.60 4.11 -14.10
C TRP A 360 -16.31 3.31 -15.19
N SER A 361 -17.43 3.84 -15.66
CA SER A 361 -18.24 3.29 -16.74
C SER A 361 -19.03 4.40 -17.45
N ASP A 362 -19.94 4.01 -18.34
CA ASP A 362 -20.92 4.92 -18.95
C ASP A 362 -21.87 5.58 -17.93
N THR A 363 -22.01 5.01 -16.73
CA THR A 363 -22.84 5.58 -15.66
C THR A 363 -22.15 6.67 -14.83
N GLY A 364 -20.83 6.79 -14.92
CA GLY A 364 -20.05 7.77 -14.15
C GLY A 364 -18.76 7.20 -13.56
N GLU A 365 -18.14 8.02 -12.71
CA GLU A 365 -16.97 7.67 -11.90
C GLU A 365 -17.39 7.54 -10.44
N ASP A 366 -16.92 6.46 -9.81
CA ASP A 366 -17.13 6.14 -8.42
C ASP A 366 -15.81 5.98 -7.71
N VAL A 367 -15.60 6.75 -6.64
CA VAL A 367 -14.36 6.74 -5.85
C VAL A 367 -14.67 6.32 -4.42
N GLY A 368 -14.36 5.09 -4.07
CA GLY A 368 -14.43 4.55 -2.71
C GLY A 368 -13.11 4.76 -1.96
N ILE A 369 -13.19 4.95 -0.64
CA ILE A 369 -12.01 5.00 0.24
C ILE A 369 -12.25 4.21 1.53
N SER A 370 -11.17 3.63 2.05
CA SER A 370 -11.15 3.00 3.37
C SER A 370 -10.21 3.76 4.31
N LEU A 371 -10.63 3.95 5.55
CA LEU A 371 -9.94 4.79 6.53
C LEU A 371 -9.71 4.02 7.83
N VAL A 372 -8.47 4.03 8.31
CA VAL A 372 -8.08 3.41 9.58
C VAL A 372 -7.75 4.52 10.60
N PRO A 373 -8.36 4.54 11.80
CA PRO A 373 -8.08 5.57 12.81
C PRO A 373 -6.59 5.68 13.16
N ILE A 374 -6.09 6.91 13.26
CA ILE A 374 -4.74 7.19 13.80
C ILE A 374 -4.88 7.63 15.26
N GLY A 375 -4.23 6.91 16.17
CA GLY A 375 -4.18 7.29 17.58
C GLY A 375 -2.97 8.16 17.91
N TYR A 376 -2.99 8.79 19.09
CA TYR A 376 -1.78 9.39 19.65
C TYR A 376 -0.73 8.31 19.90
N PRO A 377 0.54 8.54 19.55
CA PRO A 377 1.60 7.59 19.84
C PRO A 377 1.69 7.38 21.34
N PHE A 378 1.78 6.12 21.77
CA PHE A 378 2.02 5.80 23.17
C PHE A 378 3.45 6.27 23.54
N THR A 379 3.61 7.01 24.63
CA THR A 379 4.90 7.65 24.99
C THR A 379 5.60 7.03 26.19
N SER A 380 5.04 5.98 26.80
CA SER A 380 5.69 5.33 27.94
C SER A 380 7.00 4.65 27.48
N PRO A 381 8.05 4.64 28.33
CA PRO A 381 9.27 3.91 28.04
C PRO A 381 9.02 2.39 27.96
N PRO A 382 9.95 1.63 27.36
CA PRO A 382 9.89 0.16 27.45
C PRO A 382 9.91 -0.28 28.91
N PRO A 383 9.13 -1.32 29.27
CA PRO A 383 9.11 -1.88 30.62
C PRO A 383 10.45 -2.48 31.05
#